data_AF-A0A559KIY5-F1
#
_entry.id   AF-A0A559KIY5-F1
#
_cell.length_a   1.000
_cell.length_b   1.000
_cell.length_c   1.000
_cell.angle_alpha   90.00
_cell.angle_beta   90.00
_cell.angle_gamma   90.00
#
_symmetry.space_group_name_H-M   'P 1'
#
loop_
_entity.id
_entity.type
_entity.pdbx_description
1 polymer ?
#
loop_
_entity_poly.entity_id
_entity_poly.type
_entity_poly.pdbx_seq_one_letter_code
_entity_poly.pdbx_strand_id
1 'polypeptide(L)'
;MINFQYYLIIFLNDLRILKYYLLKFLSVFGLVVFVYLMLTLYFARRKFISILKSKRQENLPMSYYLKIFAFKPVFCFLPFYSVLECSPSHLRKAGFSSSQISEFISLKYQSFDPNFC
;
A
#
# COMPACT_ATOMS: atom_id res chain seq x y z
N MET A 1 -48.81 17.20 -30.72
CA MET A 1 -48.23 17.22 -29.36
C MET A 1 -47.78 15.84 -28.85
N ILE A 2 -48.41 14.74 -29.27
CA ILE A 2 -48.15 13.36 -28.78
C ILE A 2 -46.73 12.84 -29.13
N ASN A 3 -46.20 13.15 -30.32
CA ASN A 3 -44.87 12.70 -30.74
C ASN A 3 -43.74 13.20 -29.82
N PHE A 4 -43.80 14.46 -29.36
CA PHE A 4 -42.74 15.02 -28.51
C PHE A 4 -42.64 14.33 -27.15
N GLN A 5 -43.77 14.00 -26.53
CA GLN A 5 -43.79 13.28 -25.25
C GLN A 5 -43.25 11.85 -25.38
N TYR A 6 -43.54 11.17 -26.50
CA TYR A 6 -43.01 9.83 -26.77
C TYR A 6 -41.48 9.83 -26.91
N TYR A 7 -40.92 10.76 -27.70
CA TYR A 7 -39.47 10.91 -27.82
C TYR A 7 -38.80 11.29 -26.50
N LEU A 8 -39.45 12.13 -25.68
CA LEU A 8 -38.94 12.51 -24.36
C LEU A 8 -38.83 11.30 -23.42
N ILE A 9 -39.82 10.39 -23.42
CA ILE A 9 -39.82 9.18 -22.58
C ILE A 9 -38.68 8.23 -23.01
N ILE A 10 -38.52 8.00 -24.31
CA ILE A 10 -37.44 7.16 -24.84
C ILE A 10 -36.09 7.74 -24.46
N PHE A 11 -35.88 9.04 -24.69
CA PHE A 11 -34.64 9.73 -24.36
C PHE A 11 -34.29 9.66 -22.87
N LEU A 12 -35.29 9.84 -21.99
CA LEU A 12 -35.09 9.69 -20.55
C LEU A 12 -34.78 8.25 -20.12
N ASN A 13 -35.32 7.25 -20.84
CA ASN A 13 -35.02 5.85 -20.58
C ASN A 13 -33.60 5.49 -21.01
N ASP A 14 -33.17 5.95 -22.19
CA ASP A 14 -31.81 5.76 -22.70
C ASP A 14 -30.76 6.41 -21.79
N LEU A 15 -31.06 7.60 -21.24
CA LEU A 15 -30.19 8.25 -20.25
C LEU A 15 -30.08 7.45 -18.95
N ARG A 16 -31.15 6.78 -18.48
CA ARG A 16 -31.08 5.92 -17.29
C ARG A 16 -30.22 4.69 -17.55
N ILE A 17 -30.39 4.07 -18.72
CA ILE A 17 -29.62 2.90 -19.14
C ILE A 17 -28.13 3.26 -19.24
N LEU A 18 -27.80 4.40 -19.86
CA LEU A 18 -26.43 4.90 -19.95
C LEU A 18 -25.82 5.14 -18.56
N LYS A 19 -26.54 5.79 -17.65
CA LYS A 19 -26.09 6.01 -16.26
C LYS A 19 -25.82 4.69 -15.53
N TYR A 20 -26.69 3.70 -15.72
CA TYR A 20 -26.51 2.38 -15.10
C TYR A 20 -25.24 1.68 -15.60
N TYR A 21 -25.00 1.69 -16.92
CA TYR A 21 -23.78 1.11 -17.49
C TYR A 21 -22.53 1.88 -17.08
N LEU A 22 -22.59 3.22 -17.02
CA LEU A 22 -21.49 4.05 -16.56
C LEU A 22 -21.13 3.76 -15.09
N LEU A 23 -22.13 3.64 -14.22
CA LEU A 23 -21.92 3.31 -12.81
C LEU A 23 -21.32 1.91 -12.65
N LYS A 24 -21.83 0.93 -13.40
CA LYS A 24 -21.26 -0.42 -13.43
C LYS A 24 -19.82 -0.41 -13.91
N PHE A 25 -19.52 0.28 -15.00
CA PHE A 25 -18.15 0.41 -15.50
C PHE A 25 -17.22 1.01 -14.45
N LEU A 26 -17.64 2.09 -13.79
CA LEU A 26 -16.85 2.73 -12.73
C LEU A 26 -16.59 1.79 -11.55
N SER A 27 -17.60 1.00 -11.14
CA SER A 27 -17.46 0.03 -10.06
C SER A 27 -16.48 -1.10 -10.40
N VAL A 28 -16.54 -1.63 -11.63
CA VAL A 28 -15.65 -2.70 -12.08
C VAL A 28 -14.23 -2.15 -12.23
N PHE A 29 -14.08 -0.98 -12.85
CA PHE A 29 -12.79 -0.32 -13.00
C PHE A 29 -12.14 -0.01 -11.64
N GLY A 30 -12.92 0.53 -10.69
CA GLY A 30 -12.46 0.78 -9.32
C GLY A 30 -11.97 -0.50 -8.63
N LEU A 31 -12.69 -1.61 -8.81
CA LEU A 31 -12.29 -2.91 -8.26
C LEU A 31 -10.99 -3.43 -8.90
N VAL A 32 -10.83 -3.29 -10.21
CA VAL A 32 -9.59 -3.68 -10.92
C VAL A 32 -8.39 -2.86 -10.43
N VAL A 33 -8.54 -1.54 -10.31
CA VAL A 33 -7.49 -0.66 -9.78
C VAL A 33 -7.14 -1.03 -8.33
N PHE A 34 -8.14 -1.32 -7.50
CA PHE A 34 -7.92 -1.74 -6.12
C PHE A 34 -7.16 -3.07 -6.03
N VAL A 35 -7.55 -4.07 -6.82
CA VAL A 35 -6.85 -5.36 -6.88
C VAL A 35 -5.41 -5.18 -7.35
N TYR A 36 -5.18 -4.34 -8.36
CA TYR A 36 -3.85 -4.02 -8.85
C TYR A 36 -2.97 -3.37 -7.78
N LEU A 37 -3.51 -2.39 -7.04
CA LEU A 37 -2.81 -1.76 -5.92
C LEU A 37 -2.44 -2.77 -4.83
N MET A 38 -3.37 -3.65 -4.46
CA MET A 38 -3.13 -4.70 -3.46
C MET A 38 -2.07 -5.71 -3.91
N LEU A 39 -2.05 -6.07 -5.20
CA LEU A 39 -1.01 -6.93 -5.77
C LEU A 39 0.36 -6.26 -5.73
N THR A 40 0.46 -5.00 -6.18
CA THR A 40 1.72 -4.25 -6.15
C THR A 40 2.27 -4.12 -4.72
N LEU A 41 1.39 -3.84 -3.75
CA LEU A 41 1.69 -3.85 -2.32
C LEU A 41 2.24 -5.20 -1.84
N TYR A 42 1.58 -6.29 -2.24
CA TYR A 42 1.99 -7.64 -1.88
C TYR A 42 3.38 -7.99 -2.43
N PHE A 43 3.64 -7.68 -3.70
CA PHE A 43 4.96 -7.89 -4.30
C PHE A 43 6.04 -7.03 -3.66
N ALA A 44 5.74 -5.76 -3.35
CA ALA A 44 6.66 -4.86 -2.64
C ALA A 44 7.04 -5.44 -1.26
N ARG A 45 6.07 -5.92 -0.47
CA ARG A 45 6.33 -6.57 0.82
C ARG A 45 7.20 -7.81 0.68
N ARG A 46 6.91 -8.68 -0.29
CA ARG A 46 7.74 -9.87 -0.53
C ARG A 46 9.18 -9.51 -0.93
N LYS A 47 9.35 -8.52 -1.82
CA LYS A 47 10.66 -8.05 -2.24
C LYS A 47 11.45 -7.47 -1.07
N PHE A 48 10.79 -6.69 -0.21
CA PHE A 48 11.41 -6.11 0.99
C PHE A 48 11.90 -7.19 1.97
N ILE A 49 11.07 -8.19 2.29
CA ILE A 49 11.49 -9.32 3.15
C ILE A 49 12.65 -10.09 2.51
N SER A 50 12.62 -10.29 1.19
CA SER A 50 13.71 -10.94 0.46
C SER A 50 15.03 -10.18 0.59
N ILE A 51 15.00 -8.84 0.44
CA ILE A 51 16.17 -7.98 0.63
C ILE A 51 16.70 -8.09 2.06
N LEU A 52 15.81 -8.02 3.07
CA LEU A 52 16.21 -8.18 4.47
C LEU A 52 16.87 -9.54 4.72
N LYS A 53 16.32 -10.62 4.16
CA LYS A 53 16.86 -11.97 4.31
C LYS A 53 18.24 -12.10 3.64
N SER A 54 18.41 -11.53 2.45
CA SER A 54 19.69 -11.51 1.74
C SER A 54 20.73 -10.70 2.52
N LYS A 55 20.39 -9.47 2.96
CA LYS A 55 21.28 -8.61 3.73
C LYS A 55 21.59 -9.13 5.13
N ARG A 56 20.77 -10.01 5.69
CA ARG A 56 21.07 -10.70 6.95
C ARG A 56 22.27 -11.63 6.83
N GLN A 57 22.46 -12.29 5.69
CA GLN A 57 23.60 -13.19 5.47
C GLN A 57 24.95 -12.46 5.47
N GLU A 58 24.93 -11.13 5.27
CA GLU A 58 26.12 -10.27 5.30
C GLU A 58 26.52 -9.87 6.74
N ASN A 59 25.82 -10.32 7.79
CA ASN A 59 26.10 -10.02 9.21
C ASN A 59 26.28 -8.51 9.50
N LEU A 60 25.47 -7.66 8.87
CA LEU A 60 25.55 -6.21 9.03
C LEU A 60 25.04 -5.76 10.41
N PRO A 61 25.56 -4.64 10.95
CA PRO A 61 25.12 -4.10 12.23
C PRO A 61 23.65 -3.63 12.18
N MET A 62 22.94 -3.66 13.31
CA MET A 62 21.50 -3.38 13.34
C MET A 62 21.14 -1.94 12.89
N SER A 63 22.09 -1.01 13.07
CA SER A 63 22.03 0.37 12.58
C SER A 63 21.91 0.49 11.05
N TYR A 64 22.45 -0.49 10.29
CA TYR A 64 22.31 -0.52 8.83
C TYR A 64 20.87 -0.79 8.40
N TYR A 65 20.19 -1.73 9.05
CA TYR A 65 18.78 -2.02 8.75
C TYR A 65 17.90 -0.82 9.11
N LEU A 66 18.24 -0.08 10.15
CA LEU A 66 17.57 1.18 10.49
C LEU A 66 17.57 2.17 9.33
N LYS A 67 18.69 2.31 8.60
CA LYS A 67 18.75 3.15 7.39
C LYS A 67 17.86 2.63 6.27
N ILE A 68 17.78 1.32 6.06
CA ILE A 68 16.89 0.70 5.06
C ILE A 68 15.42 0.98 5.38
N PHE A 69 15.06 0.92 6.67
CA PHE A 69 13.72 1.19 7.15
C PHE A 69 13.40 2.70 7.22
N ALA A 70 14.40 3.56 7.43
CA ALA A 70 14.28 5.01 7.40
C ALA A 70 14.16 5.56 5.96
N PHE A 71 14.69 4.83 4.98
CA PHE A 71 14.47 5.12 3.57
C PHE A 71 13.00 4.89 3.24
N LYS A 72 12.17 5.91 3.46
CA LYS A 72 10.78 5.97 2.99
C LYS A 72 10.84 5.80 1.48
N PRO A 73 10.53 4.61 0.94
CA PRO A 73 10.54 4.49 -0.50
C PRO A 73 9.34 5.32 -1.00
N VAL A 74 9.35 5.67 -2.28
CA VAL A 74 8.40 6.53 -3.03
C VAL A 74 6.90 6.14 -2.88
N PHE A 75 6.59 5.16 -2.04
CA PHE A 75 5.26 4.75 -1.61
C PHE A 75 4.52 5.75 -0.68
N CYS A 76 5.07 6.94 -0.42
CA CYS A 76 4.40 8.02 0.32
C CYS A 76 3.12 8.57 -0.35
N PHE A 77 2.83 8.19 -1.59
CA PHE A 77 1.63 8.67 -2.31
C PHE A 77 0.30 8.01 -1.90
N LEU A 78 0.31 7.04 -0.99
CA LEU A 78 -0.90 6.37 -0.52
C LEU A 78 -1.07 6.56 0.99
N PRO A 79 -2.12 7.26 1.48
CA PRO A 79 -2.33 7.58 2.90
C PRO A 79 -2.54 6.37 3.81
N PHE A 80 -2.64 5.15 3.26
CA PHE A 80 -2.71 3.89 4.00
C PHE A 80 -1.34 3.22 4.26
N TYR A 81 -0.22 3.84 3.84
CA TYR A 81 1.11 3.24 3.97
C TYR A 81 1.76 3.38 5.35
N SER A 82 1.05 3.89 6.37
CA SER A 82 1.45 3.65 7.76
C SER A 82 1.48 2.14 8.09
N VAL A 83 0.83 1.26 7.32
CA VAL A 83 0.91 -0.20 7.54
C VAL A 83 2.24 -0.80 7.07
N LEU A 84 3.07 -0.04 6.36
CA LEU A 84 4.49 -0.35 6.13
C LEU A 84 5.39 0.34 7.16
N GLU A 85 4.82 0.96 8.20
CA GLU A 85 5.55 1.24 9.43
C GLU A 85 6.31 -0.01 9.81
N CYS A 86 7.61 0.18 10.04
CA CYS A 86 8.62 -0.81 10.36
C CYS A 86 8.18 -1.72 11.51
N SER A 87 7.27 -2.65 11.21
CA SER A 87 6.71 -3.53 12.20
C SER A 87 7.79 -4.57 12.50
N PRO A 88 8.07 -4.84 13.79
CA PRO A 88 8.98 -5.90 14.22
C PRO A 88 8.66 -7.27 13.57
N SER A 89 7.41 -7.44 13.11
CA SER A 89 6.96 -8.62 12.36
C SER A 89 7.74 -8.89 11.07
N HIS A 90 8.24 -7.87 10.36
CA HIS A 90 9.03 -8.06 9.14
C HIS A 90 10.43 -8.61 9.44
N LEU A 91 11.07 -8.12 10.51
CA LEU A 91 12.34 -8.66 11.01
C LEU A 91 12.17 -10.10 11.50
N ARG A 92 11.08 -10.40 12.22
CA ARG A 92 10.75 -11.76 12.63
C ARG A 92 10.56 -12.70 11.42
N LYS A 93 9.88 -12.23 10.36
CA LYS A 93 9.71 -12.99 9.10
C LYS A 93 11.02 -13.16 8.32
N ALA A 94 11.96 -12.22 8.42
CA ALA A 94 13.31 -12.35 7.89
C ALA A 94 14.23 -13.24 8.76
N GLY A 95 13.72 -13.70 9.91
CA GLY A 95 14.36 -14.68 10.80
C GLY A 95 15.32 -14.09 11.83
N PHE A 96 15.32 -12.77 12.03
CA PHE A 96 16.11 -12.14 13.10
C PHE A 96 15.71 -12.68 14.47
N SER A 97 16.67 -12.79 15.39
CA SER A 97 16.41 -13.24 16.76
C SER A 97 15.64 -12.18 17.55
N SER A 98 14.98 -12.59 18.64
CA SER A 98 14.28 -11.65 19.53
C SER A 98 15.21 -10.56 20.09
N SER A 99 16.48 -10.89 20.38
CA SER A 99 17.48 -9.93 20.85
C SER A 99 17.85 -8.88 19.81
N GLN A 100 18.03 -9.29 18.54
CA GLN A 100 18.28 -8.37 17.42
C GLN A 100 17.07 -7.46 17.17
N ILE A 101 15.86 -8.02 17.28
CA ILE A 101 14.62 -7.24 17.14
C ILE A 101 14.49 -6.21 18.26
N SER A 102 14.79 -6.56 19.51
CA SER A 102 14.78 -5.59 20.62
C SER A 102 15.83 -4.50 20.45
N GLU A 103 17.01 -4.83 19.95
CA GLU A 103 18.07 -3.87 19.63
C GLU A 103 17.63 -2.91 18.51
N PHE A 104 16.97 -3.42 17.48
CA PHE A 104 16.41 -2.55 16.44
C PHE A 104 15.34 -1.61 16.99
N ILE A 105 14.48 -2.09 17.88
CA ILE A 105 13.43 -1.30 18.51
C ILE A 105 14.05 -0.19 19.37
N SER A 106 15.04 -0.51 20.22
CA SER A 106 15.71 0.49 21.06
C SER A 106 16.42 1.55 20.22
N LEU A 107 17.15 1.14 19.18
CA LEU A 107 17.82 2.05 18.26
C LEU A 107 16.81 2.93 17.49
N LYS A 108 15.66 2.37 17.08
CA LYS A 108 14.60 3.13 16.41
C LYS A 108 14.06 4.22 17.33
N TYR A 109 13.75 3.91 18.58
CA TYR A 109 13.26 4.91 19.55
C TYR A 109 14.32 5.95 19.92
N GLN A 110 15.61 5.58 19.96
CA GLN A 110 16.70 6.55 20.12
C GLN A 110 16.87 7.48 18.92
N SER A 111 16.61 7.00 17.71
CA SER A 111 16.71 7.80 16.47
C SER A 111 15.48 8.68 16.18
N PHE A 112 14.37 8.48 16.90
CA PHE A 112 13.20 9.36 16.84
C PHE A 112 13.45 10.60 17.70
N ASP A 113 14.22 11.54 17.17
CA ASP A 113 14.22 12.92 17.65
C ASP A 113 12.83 13.53 17.35
N PRO A 114 12.08 14.03 18.35
CA PRO A 114 10.72 14.55 18.15
C PRO A 114 10.62 15.77 17.22
N ASN A 115 11.75 16.29 16.74
CA ASN A 115 11.82 17.46 15.86
C ASN A 115 11.78 17.16 14.35
N PHE A 116 11.62 15.90 13.93
CA PHE A 116 11.45 15.53 12.51
C PHE A 116 9.98 15.16 12.21
N CYS A 117 9.11 16.17 12.18
CA CYS A 117 7.83 16.13 11.46
C CYS A 117 7.82 17.25 10.42
#